data_AF-A0A937PXB5-F1
#
_entry.id   AF-A0A937PXB5-F1
#
_cell.length_a   1.000
_cell.length_b   1.000
_cell.length_c   1.000
_cell.angle_alpha   90.00
_cell.angle_beta   90.00
_cell.angle_gamma   90.00
#
_symmetry.space_group_name_H-M   'P 1'
#
loop_
_entity.id
_entity.type
_entity.pdbx_description
1 polymer ?
#
loop_
_entity_poly.entity_id
_entity_poly.type
_entity_poly.pdbx_seq_one_letter_code
_entity_poly.pdbx_strand_id
1 'polypeptide(L)'
;MTALALTVSALAAAPPAGPSAGPPAPPSAAPSAPRAPEPLEDLGRPNKVHLAYFVPTDRQPTRAWREKITVLMTFVADLYRRDLHSHGYATRGLDVAFDADGRPAVHLVRAKHAAAHYNGDPDFTFMQQWRTVLPEVEAVLGGATENLLVIFAETYDDGPTRYEWRGGVALGCRFSASGGAGLFSAWILRDAFCAATVDEQLRLLADATPIPGRVALGSGRPNSTRFEFIEDGFGAAAHELGHAFGLPHDRRKEQRYIMGNGFRHLRRNFLEPPAGEPVGFSPDNARLLAHSRFLAETPDLEDTTPPTVTLDPPDGPLAPHATEVRLRGRVRDDRGLAAVLYVDPHADTVVGGADLTGGAAGDGAVPVLEADLDVRLPVRPPNDGPCRVRVLVIDRGGNIGSATAAYPKQ
;
A
#
# COMPACT_ATOMS: atom_id res chain seq x y z
N MET A 1 52.31 4.02 30.02
CA MET A 1 51.76 4.87 31.11
C MET A 1 52.22 6.28 30.88
N THR A 2 51.39 7.13 30.26
CA THR A 2 51.66 8.57 30.18
C THR A 2 50.35 9.30 29.90
N ALA A 3 49.88 10.03 30.90
CA ALA A 3 48.92 11.11 30.73
C ALA A 3 49.68 12.37 30.30
N LEU A 4 49.08 13.22 29.47
CA LEU A 4 49.22 14.67 29.66
C LEU A 4 48.09 15.43 28.96
N ALA A 5 47.54 16.36 29.73
CA ALA A 5 46.48 17.29 29.40
C ALA A 5 46.96 18.37 28.42
N LEU A 6 46.04 18.82 27.54
CA LEU A 6 46.24 19.98 26.70
C LEU A 6 45.50 21.19 27.28
N THR A 7 46.25 22.27 27.44
CA THR A 7 45.86 23.57 27.98
C THR A 7 45.12 24.41 26.93
N VAL A 8 44.09 25.13 27.39
CA VAL A 8 43.29 26.09 26.61
C VAL A 8 44.09 27.37 26.36
N SER A 9 43.99 27.93 25.15
CA SER A 9 44.26 29.34 24.87
C SER A 9 43.10 29.94 24.08
N ALA A 10 42.55 31.03 24.64
CA ALA A 10 41.41 31.75 24.10
C ALA A 10 41.87 32.81 23.09
N LEU A 11 41.19 32.90 21.94
CA LEU A 11 41.16 34.09 21.09
C LEU A 11 39.77 34.73 21.20
N ALA A 12 39.75 36.04 21.45
CA ALA A 12 38.56 36.86 21.53
C ALA A 12 37.95 37.11 20.13
N ALA A 13 36.64 36.90 19.99
CA ALA A 13 35.86 37.24 18.81
C ALA A 13 35.12 38.57 19.00
N ALA A 14 35.05 39.35 17.92
CA ALA A 14 34.39 40.65 17.84
C ALA A 14 32.84 40.55 17.99
N PRO A 15 32.16 41.63 18.41
CA PRO A 15 30.71 41.60 18.64
C PRO A 15 29.90 41.49 17.33
N PRO A 16 28.75 40.79 17.35
CA PRO A 16 27.89 40.64 16.17
C PRO A 16 27.12 41.93 15.85
N ALA A 17 26.97 42.19 14.55
CA ALA A 17 26.14 43.26 14.01
C ALA A 17 24.64 43.01 14.28
N GLY A 18 23.90 44.08 14.56
CA GLY A 18 22.47 44.04 14.86
C GLY A 18 21.60 43.62 13.67
N PRO A 19 20.37 43.11 13.92
CA PRO A 19 19.52 42.54 12.89
C PRO A 19 18.94 43.59 11.95
N SER A 20 19.07 43.34 10.65
CA SER A 20 18.38 44.05 9.58
C SER A 20 16.89 43.67 9.58
N ALA A 21 16.01 44.67 9.53
CA ALA A 21 14.56 44.45 9.38
C ALA A 21 14.26 43.90 7.98
N GLY A 22 13.94 42.60 7.91
CA GLY A 22 13.51 41.95 6.69
C GLY A 22 12.15 42.46 6.18
N PRO A 23 11.83 42.26 4.90
CA PRO A 23 10.56 42.67 4.31
C PRO A 23 9.36 42.00 5.01
N PRO A 24 8.20 42.67 5.06
CA PRO A 24 7.02 42.15 5.75
C PRO A 24 6.58 40.82 5.14
N ALA A 25 6.25 39.87 6.00
CA ALA A 25 5.71 38.57 5.62
C ALA A 25 4.43 38.76 4.77
N PRO A 26 4.24 37.97 3.70
CA PRO A 26 3.02 38.03 2.91
C PRO A 26 1.81 37.71 3.81
N PRO A 27 0.63 38.31 3.53
CA PRO A 27 -0.57 38.06 4.30
C PRO A 27 -0.90 36.56 4.28
N SER A 28 -1.15 36.00 5.46
CA SER A 28 -1.63 34.63 5.65
C SER A 28 -2.87 34.42 4.79
N ALA A 29 -2.76 33.56 3.76
CA ALA A 29 -3.90 33.14 2.98
C ALA A 29 -4.95 32.54 3.93
N ALA A 30 -6.22 32.87 3.71
CA ALA A 30 -7.32 32.21 4.40
C ALA A 30 -7.24 30.70 4.14
N PRO A 31 -7.55 29.83 5.11
CA PRO A 31 -7.50 28.39 4.90
C PRO A 31 -8.42 28.01 3.74
N SER A 32 -7.86 27.37 2.72
CA SER A 32 -8.58 26.72 1.62
C SER A 32 -9.55 25.68 2.21
N ALA A 33 -10.69 25.48 1.56
CA ALA A 33 -11.61 24.41 1.95
C ALA A 33 -10.93 23.03 1.77
N PRO A 34 -11.25 22.02 2.60
CA PRO A 34 -10.75 20.66 2.43
C PRO A 34 -10.93 20.16 1.00
N ARG A 35 -9.95 19.42 0.49
CA ARG A 35 -10.01 18.88 -0.87
C ARG A 35 -10.81 17.58 -0.87
N ALA A 36 -12.04 17.63 -1.35
CA ALA A 36 -12.86 16.44 -1.47
C ALA A 36 -12.25 15.41 -2.46
N PRO A 37 -12.32 14.10 -2.16
CA PRO A 37 -12.04 13.06 -3.15
C PRO A 37 -13.07 13.09 -4.28
N GLU A 38 -12.68 12.65 -5.47
CA GLU A 38 -13.64 12.45 -6.57
C GLU A 38 -14.54 11.23 -6.28
N PRO A 39 -15.85 11.30 -6.57
CA PRO A 39 -16.76 10.16 -6.38
C PRO A 39 -16.33 8.92 -7.16
N LEU A 40 -16.76 7.76 -6.68
CA LEU A 40 -16.65 6.52 -7.46
C LEU A 40 -17.59 6.58 -8.67
N GLU A 41 -17.07 6.21 -9.83
CA GLU A 41 -17.81 6.13 -11.09
C GLU A 41 -17.57 4.76 -11.74
N ASP A 42 -18.55 4.27 -12.50
CA ASP A 42 -18.37 3.08 -13.33
C ASP A 42 -17.50 3.45 -14.52
N LEU A 43 -16.25 2.98 -14.50
CA LEU A 43 -15.28 3.28 -15.55
C LEU A 43 -15.42 2.35 -16.76
N GLY A 44 -16.34 1.39 -16.71
CA GLY A 44 -16.58 0.40 -17.76
C GLY A 44 -15.40 -0.56 -17.97
N ARG A 45 -14.55 -0.75 -16.95
CA ARG A 45 -13.40 -1.66 -17.03
C ARG A 45 -13.85 -3.11 -16.92
N PRO A 46 -13.18 -4.03 -17.63
CA PRO A 46 -13.47 -5.46 -17.51
C PRO A 46 -13.04 -6.02 -16.15
N ASN A 47 -11.91 -5.59 -15.61
CA ASN A 47 -11.47 -5.93 -14.25
C ASN A 47 -12.02 -4.91 -13.25
N LYS A 48 -12.84 -5.38 -12.31
CA LYS A 48 -13.49 -4.56 -11.29
C LYS A 48 -13.11 -5.01 -9.88
N VAL A 49 -13.14 -4.08 -8.94
CA VAL A 49 -13.00 -4.36 -7.51
C VAL A 49 -14.36 -4.74 -6.94
N HIS A 50 -14.46 -5.92 -6.35
CA HIS A 50 -15.68 -6.43 -5.72
C HIS A 50 -15.66 -6.16 -4.22
N LEU A 51 -16.69 -5.46 -3.72
CA LEU A 51 -16.76 -5.04 -2.32
C LEU A 51 -17.65 -6.00 -1.53
N ALA A 52 -17.15 -6.53 -0.42
CA ALA A 52 -17.89 -7.41 0.48
C ALA A 52 -17.95 -6.84 1.89
N TYR A 53 -19.13 -6.94 2.52
CA TYR A 53 -19.29 -6.74 3.95
C TYR A 53 -19.67 -8.07 4.60
N PHE A 54 -18.72 -8.66 5.33
CA PHE A 54 -18.84 -9.97 5.94
C PHE A 54 -19.34 -9.85 7.39
N VAL A 55 -20.51 -10.41 7.68
CA VAL A 55 -21.16 -10.26 8.99
C VAL A 55 -21.46 -11.63 9.61
N PRO A 56 -20.81 -11.96 10.75
CA PRO A 56 -21.08 -13.17 11.53
C PRO A 56 -22.53 -13.36 11.99
N THR A 57 -22.92 -14.58 12.33
CA THR A 57 -24.30 -14.93 12.70
C THR A 57 -24.78 -14.26 13.99
N ASP A 58 -23.84 -13.92 14.88
CA ASP A 58 -24.06 -13.25 16.16
C ASP A 58 -23.96 -11.72 16.08
N ARG A 59 -23.79 -11.16 14.87
CA ARG A 59 -23.62 -9.72 14.64
C ARG A 59 -24.69 -9.16 13.72
N GLN A 60 -24.93 -7.86 13.87
CA GLN A 60 -25.75 -7.09 12.94
C GLN A 60 -24.88 -6.18 12.07
N PRO A 61 -25.29 -5.92 10.82
CA PRO A 61 -24.62 -4.95 9.98
C PRO A 61 -24.60 -3.58 10.67
N THR A 62 -23.46 -2.92 10.65
CA THR A 62 -23.35 -1.53 11.10
C THR A 62 -24.29 -0.65 10.29
N ARG A 63 -24.92 0.36 10.92
CA ARG A 63 -25.81 1.30 10.24
C ARG A 63 -25.09 1.96 9.05
N ALA A 64 -25.79 2.07 7.93
CA ALA A 64 -25.28 2.71 6.70
C ALA A 64 -23.95 2.08 6.19
N TRP A 65 -23.75 0.77 6.42
CA TRP A 65 -22.52 0.07 6.03
C TRP A 65 -22.18 0.23 4.54
N ARG A 66 -23.19 0.24 3.65
CA ARG A 66 -22.98 0.39 2.21
C ARG A 66 -22.42 1.77 1.87
N GLU A 67 -23.03 2.81 2.42
CA GLU A 67 -22.62 4.20 2.24
C GLU A 67 -21.22 4.43 2.83
N LYS A 68 -20.94 3.86 4.00
CA LYS A 68 -19.64 3.96 4.67
C LYS A 68 -18.51 3.29 3.89
N ILE A 69 -18.73 2.05 3.43
CA ILE A 69 -17.75 1.34 2.59
C ILE A 69 -17.55 2.12 1.28
N THR A 70 -18.62 2.67 0.70
CA THR A 70 -18.54 3.53 -0.49
C THR A 70 -17.67 4.76 -0.23
N VAL A 71 -17.90 5.48 0.88
CA VAL A 71 -17.10 6.63 1.28
C VAL A 71 -15.64 6.24 1.45
N LEU A 72 -15.35 5.20 2.23
CA LEU A 72 -13.98 4.70 2.42
C LEU A 72 -13.29 4.42 1.07
N MET A 73 -13.95 3.66 0.20
CA MET A 73 -13.39 3.30 -1.10
C MET A 73 -13.25 4.52 -2.03
N THR A 74 -14.04 5.57 -1.85
CA THR A 74 -13.89 6.84 -2.57
C THR A 74 -12.54 7.50 -2.24
N PHE A 75 -12.15 7.54 -0.95
CA PHE A 75 -10.83 8.07 -0.55
C PHE A 75 -9.68 7.20 -1.08
N VAL A 76 -9.83 5.87 -1.04
CA VAL A 76 -8.82 4.94 -1.56
C VAL A 76 -8.65 5.11 -3.08
N ALA A 77 -9.73 5.08 -3.86
CA ALA A 77 -9.68 5.23 -5.31
C ALA A 77 -9.09 6.58 -5.73
N ASP A 78 -9.45 7.66 -5.03
CA ASP A 78 -8.93 8.99 -5.30
C ASP A 78 -7.42 9.09 -5.04
N LEU A 79 -6.91 8.48 -3.97
CA LEU A 79 -5.47 8.39 -3.70
C LEU A 79 -4.73 7.72 -4.86
N TYR A 80 -5.17 6.54 -5.30
CA TYR A 80 -4.53 5.80 -6.39
C TYR A 80 -4.50 6.62 -7.68
N ARG A 81 -5.65 7.18 -8.08
CA ARG A 81 -5.78 7.97 -9.30
C ARG A 81 -4.88 9.21 -9.29
N ARG A 82 -4.95 10.00 -8.22
CA ARG A 82 -4.18 11.25 -8.11
C ARG A 82 -2.69 10.99 -8.01
N ASP A 83 -2.28 9.99 -7.25
CA ASP A 83 -0.87 9.67 -7.09
C ASP A 83 -0.26 9.17 -8.40
N LEU A 84 -0.94 8.27 -9.13
CA LEU A 84 -0.48 7.82 -10.45
C LEU A 84 -0.44 8.96 -11.47
N HIS A 85 -1.42 9.86 -11.48
CA HIS A 85 -1.38 11.08 -12.27
C HIS A 85 -0.17 11.96 -11.93
N SER A 86 0.16 12.10 -10.64
CA SER A 86 1.31 12.89 -10.20
C SER A 86 2.66 12.28 -10.62
N HIS A 87 2.68 10.97 -10.87
CA HIS A 87 3.82 10.25 -11.45
C HIS A 87 3.82 10.24 -13.00
N GLY A 88 2.82 10.88 -13.64
CA GLY A 88 2.74 10.99 -15.09
C GLY A 88 2.06 9.81 -15.80
N TYR A 89 1.44 8.88 -15.07
CA TYR A 89 0.69 7.78 -15.66
C TYR A 89 -0.74 8.19 -15.97
N ALA A 90 -1.24 7.85 -17.16
CA ALA A 90 -2.64 8.03 -17.50
C ALA A 90 -3.49 6.96 -16.81
N THR A 91 -4.42 7.38 -15.95
CA THR A 91 -5.38 6.46 -15.33
C THR A 91 -6.64 7.19 -14.85
N ARG A 92 -7.80 6.62 -15.12
CA ARG A 92 -9.07 7.04 -14.55
C ARG A 92 -9.24 6.54 -13.10
N GLY A 93 -8.31 5.72 -12.61
CA GLY A 93 -8.32 5.17 -11.25
C GLY A 93 -8.93 3.77 -11.17
N LEU A 94 -9.27 3.38 -9.95
CA LEU A 94 -9.91 2.09 -9.65
C LEU A 94 -11.36 2.09 -10.10
N ASP A 95 -11.80 0.99 -10.69
CA ASP A 95 -13.20 0.73 -11.03
C ASP A 95 -13.77 -0.32 -10.10
N VAL A 96 -14.81 0.04 -9.35
CA VAL A 96 -15.53 -0.88 -8.47
C VAL A 96 -16.71 -1.48 -9.23
N ALA A 97 -17.24 -2.60 -8.75
CA ALA A 97 -18.52 -3.11 -9.25
C ALA A 97 -19.67 -2.15 -8.90
N PHE A 98 -20.60 -1.94 -9.83
CA PHE A 98 -21.82 -1.16 -9.63
C PHE A 98 -23.07 -2.04 -9.79
N ASP A 99 -24.13 -1.73 -9.06
CA ASP A 99 -25.42 -2.40 -9.16
C ASP A 99 -26.30 -1.78 -10.26
N ALA A 100 -27.48 -2.37 -10.47
CA ALA A 100 -28.42 -1.94 -11.51
C ALA A 100 -28.95 -0.50 -11.30
N ASP A 101 -28.84 0.04 -10.08
CA ASP A 101 -29.24 1.41 -9.76
C ASP A 101 -28.09 2.41 -9.94
N GLY A 102 -26.94 1.95 -10.47
CA GLY A 102 -25.75 2.77 -10.69
C GLY A 102 -25.03 3.15 -9.40
N ARG A 103 -25.18 2.35 -8.32
CA ARG A 103 -24.48 2.56 -7.05
C ARG A 103 -23.36 1.53 -6.88
N PRO A 104 -22.26 1.85 -6.15
CA PRO A 104 -21.26 0.84 -5.83
C PRO A 104 -21.89 -0.40 -5.18
N ALA A 105 -21.64 -1.55 -5.80
CA ALA A 105 -22.16 -2.84 -5.37
C ALA A 105 -21.35 -3.34 -4.17
N VAL A 106 -21.90 -3.13 -2.98
CA VAL A 106 -21.36 -3.72 -1.75
C VAL A 106 -22.23 -4.92 -1.35
N HIS A 107 -21.63 -6.11 -1.39
CA HIS A 107 -22.32 -7.37 -1.14
C HIS A 107 -22.29 -7.71 0.35
N LEU A 108 -23.46 -7.82 0.97
CA LEU A 108 -23.58 -8.32 2.34
C LEU A 108 -23.45 -9.86 2.33
N VAL A 109 -22.34 -10.36 2.89
CA VAL A 109 -22.10 -11.79 3.05
C VAL A 109 -22.45 -12.18 4.49
N ARG A 110 -23.46 -13.03 4.65
CA ARG A 110 -23.82 -13.58 5.96
C ARG A 110 -23.01 -14.83 6.22
N ALA A 111 -22.24 -14.78 7.30
CA ALA A 111 -21.35 -15.86 7.67
C ALA A 111 -22.11 -17.08 8.19
N LYS A 112 -21.45 -18.23 8.20
CA LYS A 112 -21.98 -19.49 8.77
C LYS A 112 -21.80 -19.61 10.28
N HIS A 113 -20.86 -18.87 10.85
CA HIS A 113 -20.46 -18.98 12.26
C HIS A 113 -20.52 -17.64 12.99
N ALA A 114 -20.34 -17.69 14.32
CA ALA A 114 -20.19 -16.51 15.16
C ALA A 114 -18.80 -15.87 15.00
N ALA A 115 -18.64 -14.60 15.39
CA ALA A 115 -17.39 -13.85 15.21
C ALA A 115 -16.15 -14.55 15.78
N ALA A 116 -16.30 -15.21 16.94
CA ALA A 116 -15.23 -15.96 17.63
C ALA A 116 -14.58 -17.05 16.76
N HIS A 117 -15.35 -17.69 15.88
CA HIS A 117 -14.83 -18.71 14.95
C HIS A 117 -13.82 -18.11 13.96
N TYR A 118 -14.10 -16.92 13.46
CA TYR A 118 -13.29 -16.26 12.44
C TYR A 118 -12.09 -15.56 13.04
N ASN A 119 -12.29 -14.80 14.12
CA ASN A 119 -11.21 -14.01 14.71
C ASN A 119 -10.20 -14.85 15.51
N GLY A 120 -10.56 -16.08 15.89
CA GLY A 120 -9.68 -16.96 16.67
C GLY A 120 -9.61 -16.63 18.15
N ASP A 121 -10.66 -16.04 18.72
CA ASP A 121 -10.82 -15.86 20.17
C ASP A 121 -10.54 -17.18 20.91
N PRO A 122 -9.67 -17.20 21.93
CA PRO A 122 -9.02 -16.06 22.61
C PRO A 122 -7.64 -15.64 22.12
N ASP A 123 -7.07 -16.32 21.12
CA ASP A 123 -5.70 -16.11 20.66
C ASP A 123 -5.57 -15.01 19.60
N PHE A 124 -6.65 -14.73 18.86
CA PHE A 124 -6.74 -13.68 17.85
C PHE A 124 -5.68 -13.75 16.73
N THR A 125 -5.59 -14.89 16.04
CA THR A 125 -4.59 -15.06 14.97
C THR A 125 -5.06 -14.47 13.64
N PHE A 126 -4.30 -13.55 13.05
CA PHE A 126 -4.68 -12.87 11.80
C PHE A 126 -4.86 -13.85 10.62
N MET A 127 -4.04 -14.90 10.54
CA MET A 127 -4.16 -15.91 9.50
C MET A 127 -5.44 -16.75 9.61
N GLN A 128 -6.01 -16.91 10.81
CA GLN A 128 -7.28 -17.62 10.96
C GLN A 128 -8.42 -16.85 10.29
N GLN A 129 -8.48 -15.52 10.46
CA GLN A 129 -9.49 -14.70 9.78
C GLN A 129 -9.37 -14.84 8.27
N TRP A 130 -8.15 -14.74 7.73
CA TRP A 130 -7.93 -14.93 6.29
C TRP A 130 -8.43 -16.30 5.80
N ARG A 131 -8.06 -17.38 6.49
CA ARG A 131 -8.39 -18.76 6.11
C ARG A 131 -9.86 -19.13 6.25
N THR A 132 -10.61 -18.41 7.07
CA THR A 132 -12.01 -18.73 7.38
C THR A 132 -13.00 -17.79 6.72
N VAL A 133 -12.67 -16.50 6.58
CA VAL A 133 -13.52 -15.50 5.92
C VAL A 133 -13.44 -15.62 4.40
N LEU A 134 -12.24 -15.71 3.82
CA LEU A 134 -12.05 -15.67 2.37
C LEU A 134 -12.86 -16.76 1.63
N PRO A 135 -12.85 -18.04 2.04
CA PRO A 135 -13.61 -19.08 1.33
C PRO A 135 -15.12 -18.86 1.33
N GLU A 136 -15.68 -18.25 2.38
CA GLU A 136 -17.11 -17.94 2.44
C GLU A 136 -17.48 -16.76 1.54
N VAL A 137 -16.60 -15.77 1.41
CA VAL A 137 -16.79 -14.67 0.46
C VAL A 137 -16.64 -15.16 -0.99
N GLU A 138 -15.63 -16.01 -1.27
CA GLU A 138 -15.42 -16.59 -2.60
C GLU A 138 -16.62 -17.42 -3.07
N ALA A 139 -17.32 -18.09 -2.16
CA ALA A 139 -18.54 -18.82 -2.47
C ALA A 139 -19.70 -17.92 -2.95
N VAL A 140 -19.66 -16.62 -2.67
CA VAL A 140 -20.69 -15.64 -3.07
C VAL A 140 -20.24 -14.79 -4.24
N LEU A 141 -18.98 -14.39 -4.28
CA LEU A 141 -18.46 -13.40 -5.24
C LEU A 141 -17.50 -13.98 -6.29
N GLY A 142 -17.21 -15.28 -6.22
CA GLY A 142 -16.20 -15.92 -7.07
C GLY A 142 -14.80 -15.89 -6.44
N GLY A 143 -13.92 -16.72 -6.98
CA GLY A 143 -12.58 -16.94 -6.43
C GLY A 143 -11.68 -15.70 -6.55
N ALA A 144 -10.85 -15.46 -5.54
CA ALA A 144 -9.91 -14.36 -5.48
C ALA A 144 -8.73 -14.50 -6.46
N THR A 145 -8.62 -15.63 -7.16
CA THR A 145 -7.68 -15.79 -8.28
C THR A 145 -8.17 -15.09 -9.54
N GLU A 146 -9.48 -14.93 -9.72
CA GLU A 146 -10.09 -14.32 -10.92
C GLU A 146 -10.72 -12.96 -10.63
N ASN A 147 -10.93 -12.64 -9.35
CA ASN A 147 -11.57 -11.43 -8.89
C ASN A 147 -10.71 -10.73 -7.85
N LEU A 148 -10.78 -9.40 -7.81
CA LEU A 148 -10.20 -8.62 -6.71
C LEU A 148 -11.27 -8.36 -5.66
N LEU A 149 -11.12 -9.00 -4.50
CA LEU A 149 -12.07 -8.91 -3.39
C LEU A 149 -11.57 -7.93 -2.33
N VAL A 150 -12.38 -6.95 -1.96
CA VAL A 150 -12.13 -6.06 -0.82
C VAL A 150 -13.20 -6.32 0.23
N ILE A 151 -12.77 -6.87 1.36
CA ILE A 151 -13.65 -7.48 2.36
C ILE A 151 -13.54 -6.70 3.67
N PHE A 152 -14.66 -6.17 4.16
CA PHE A 152 -14.77 -5.61 5.50
C PHE A 152 -15.46 -6.64 6.40
N ALA A 153 -14.77 -7.12 7.44
CA ALA A 153 -15.25 -8.19 8.31
C ALA A 153 -15.61 -7.69 9.71
N GLU A 154 -16.86 -7.91 10.11
CA GLU A 154 -17.40 -7.60 11.45
C GLU A 154 -17.01 -8.68 12.48
N THR A 155 -15.71 -9.03 12.50
CA THR A 155 -15.15 -10.14 13.29
C THR A 155 -14.38 -9.67 14.53
N TYR A 156 -14.15 -8.37 14.70
CA TYR A 156 -13.44 -7.83 15.85
C TYR A 156 -14.23 -7.95 17.16
N ASP A 157 -13.53 -7.79 18.27
CA ASP A 157 -14.10 -7.82 19.62
C ASP A 157 -13.98 -6.45 20.31
N ASP A 158 -15.04 -6.06 21.02
CA ASP A 158 -15.17 -4.78 21.76
C ASP A 158 -14.44 -4.76 23.10
N GLY A 159 -13.97 -5.92 23.56
CA GLY A 159 -13.34 -6.16 24.84
C GLY A 159 -12.11 -5.29 25.07
N PRO A 160 -11.61 -5.29 26.33
CA PRO A 160 -10.52 -4.41 26.72
C PRO A 160 -9.28 -4.71 25.88
N THR A 161 -8.83 -3.71 25.13
CA THR A 161 -7.53 -3.72 24.46
C THR A 161 -6.96 -2.31 24.46
N ARG A 162 -5.64 -2.25 24.58
CA ARG A 162 -4.88 -0.99 24.52
C ARG A 162 -4.90 -0.41 23.11
N TYR A 163 -4.83 -1.24 22.08
CA TYR A 163 -4.76 -0.86 20.68
C TYR A 163 -6.09 -1.12 20.00
N GLU A 164 -6.52 -0.23 19.08
CA GLU A 164 -7.68 -0.37 18.20
C GLU A 164 -8.77 -1.31 18.79
N TRP A 165 -9.00 -2.48 18.17
CA TRP A 165 -9.92 -3.53 18.60
C TRP A 165 -9.27 -4.92 18.51
N ARG A 166 -9.62 -5.83 19.42
CA ARG A 166 -9.05 -7.20 19.39
C ARG A 166 -9.58 -7.92 18.16
N GLY A 167 -8.73 -8.69 17.50
CA GLY A 167 -9.07 -9.28 16.21
C GLY A 167 -9.17 -8.27 15.07
N GLY A 168 -8.73 -7.03 15.25
CA GLY A 168 -8.46 -6.12 14.14
C GLY A 168 -7.44 -6.74 13.17
N VAL A 169 -7.71 -6.65 11.87
CA VAL A 169 -6.87 -7.19 10.81
C VAL A 169 -6.91 -6.24 9.62
N ALA A 170 -5.76 -6.09 8.97
CA ALA A 170 -5.62 -5.54 7.64
C ALA A 170 -4.58 -6.42 6.94
N LEU A 171 -4.98 -7.09 5.87
CA LEU A 171 -4.13 -7.98 5.10
C LEU A 171 -4.48 -7.87 3.62
N GLY A 172 -3.47 -7.84 2.77
CA GLY A 172 -3.60 -7.87 1.32
C GLY A 172 -2.74 -8.96 0.71
N CYS A 173 -3.25 -9.61 -0.33
CA CYS A 173 -2.51 -10.61 -1.06
C CYS A 173 -2.94 -10.64 -2.53
N ARG A 174 -1.96 -10.68 -3.44
CA ARG A 174 -2.18 -10.94 -4.85
C ARG A 174 -2.23 -12.44 -5.10
N PHE A 175 -3.18 -12.88 -5.92
CA PHE A 175 -3.26 -14.27 -6.39
C PHE A 175 -2.92 -14.41 -7.88
N SER A 176 -3.31 -13.44 -8.71
CA SER A 176 -3.03 -13.42 -10.15
C SER A 176 -3.00 -11.98 -10.69
N ALA A 177 -2.87 -11.81 -12.02
CA ALA A 177 -3.03 -10.50 -12.66
C ALA A 177 -4.48 -9.98 -12.60
N SER A 178 -5.45 -10.89 -12.55
CA SER A 178 -6.89 -10.58 -12.47
C SER A 178 -7.45 -10.66 -11.05
N GLY A 179 -6.66 -11.07 -10.05
CA GLY A 179 -7.21 -11.46 -8.77
C GLY A 179 -6.29 -11.23 -7.58
N GLY A 180 -6.95 -10.89 -6.47
CA GLY A 180 -6.33 -10.65 -5.18
C GLY A 180 -7.41 -10.55 -4.11
N ALA A 181 -6.99 -10.42 -2.86
CA ALA A 181 -7.91 -10.07 -1.79
C ALA A 181 -7.27 -9.04 -0.85
N GLY A 182 -8.10 -8.14 -0.34
CA GLY A 182 -7.84 -7.32 0.84
C GLY A 182 -8.88 -7.64 1.91
N LEU A 183 -8.44 -7.98 3.11
CA LEU A 183 -9.29 -8.28 4.27
C LEU A 183 -9.04 -7.23 5.35
N PHE A 184 -10.11 -6.54 5.73
CA PHE A 184 -10.11 -5.41 6.64
C PHE A 184 -11.07 -5.64 7.78
N SER A 185 -10.70 -5.23 8.98
CA SER A 185 -11.64 -5.22 10.08
C SER A 185 -12.67 -4.10 9.91
N ALA A 186 -13.93 -4.44 10.13
CA ALA A 186 -15.04 -3.51 9.99
C ALA A 186 -15.17 -2.52 11.17
N TRP A 187 -14.30 -2.55 12.19
CA TRP A 187 -14.33 -1.55 13.27
C TRP A 187 -14.20 -0.13 12.71
N ILE A 188 -13.50 0.02 11.58
CA ILE A 188 -13.34 1.30 10.89
C ILE A 188 -14.68 1.88 10.43
N LEU A 189 -15.70 1.04 10.24
CA LEU A 189 -17.04 1.45 9.82
C LEU A 189 -17.90 2.00 10.96
N ARG A 190 -17.40 2.07 12.20
CA ARG A 190 -18.14 2.68 13.32
C ARG A 190 -18.37 4.17 13.07
N ASP A 191 -19.48 4.72 13.58
CA ASP A 191 -19.83 6.15 13.43
C ASP A 191 -18.72 7.11 13.89
N ALA A 192 -17.89 6.67 14.83
CA ALA A 192 -16.77 7.46 15.34
C ALA A 192 -15.62 7.64 14.32
N PHE A 193 -15.55 6.83 13.26
CA PHE A 193 -14.41 6.80 12.32
C PHE A 193 -14.83 6.86 10.86
N CYS A 194 -16.02 6.37 10.52
CA CYS A 194 -16.55 6.39 9.16
C CYS A 194 -17.98 6.94 9.10
N ALA A 195 -18.13 8.01 8.33
CA ALA A 195 -19.38 8.66 8.01
C ALA A 195 -20.00 8.10 6.73
N ALA A 196 -21.30 8.37 6.54
CA ALA A 196 -22.05 7.94 5.36
C ALA A 196 -21.91 8.91 4.18
N THR A 197 -21.24 10.06 4.37
CA THR A 197 -21.01 11.06 3.33
C THR A 197 -19.56 11.54 3.33
N VAL A 198 -19.06 11.96 2.16
CA VAL A 198 -17.70 12.48 2.01
C VAL A 198 -17.48 13.74 2.85
N ASP A 199 -18.43 14.67 2.86
CA ASP A 199 -18.32 15.93 3.63
C ASP A 199 -18.19 15.68 5.12
N GLU A 200 -18.97 14.76 5.68
CA GLU A 200 -18.86 14.38 7.09
C GLU A 200 -17.54 13.64 7.36
N GLN A 201 -17.09 12.81 6.43
CA GLN A 201 -15.82 12.10 6.57
C GLN A 201 -14.62 13.06 6.59
N LEU A 202 -14.64 14.12 5.77
CA LEU A 202 -13.62 15.16 5.80
C LEU A 202 -13.59 15.89 7.15
N ARG A 203 -14.75 16.09 7.79
CA ARG A 203 -14.81 16.63 9.16
C ARG A 203 -14.20 15.67 10.16
N LEU A 204 -14.47 14.36 10.06
CA LEU A 204 -13.86 13.35 10.93
C LEU A 204 -12.33 13.26 10.73
N LEU A 205 -11.83 13.41 9.50
CA LEU A 205 -10.38 13.45 9.20
C LEU A 205 -9.69 14.69 9.80
N ALA A 206 -10.41 15.78 10.00
CA ALA A 206 -9.91 16.98 10.67
C ALA A 206 -10.05 16.92 12.20
N ASP A 207 -10.72 15.90 12.73
CA ASP A 207 -11.14 15.86 14.13
C ASP A 207 -10.04 15.31 15.05
N ALA A 208 -9.46 16.21 15.85
CA ALA A 208 -8.42 15.90 16.81
C ALA A 208 -8.95 15.44 18.19
N THR A 209 -10.25 15.14 18.32
CA THR A 209 -10.82 14.65 19.58
C THR A 209 -10.14 13.34 20.01
N PRO A 210 -9.59 13.25 21.23
CA PRO A 210 -9.00 12.02 21.75
C PRO A 210 -10.04 10.90 21.90
N ILE A 211 -9.65 9.66 21.65
CA ILE A 211 -10.42 8.45 21.96
C ILE A 211 -9.93 7.89 23.30
N PRO A 212 -10.65 8.08 24.42
CA PRO A 212 -10.16 7.73 25.74
C PRO A 212 -9.78 6.26 25.88
N GLY A 213 -8.61 6.00 26.46
CA GLY A 213 -8.12 4.65 26.76
C GLY A 213 -7.65 3.84 25.55
N ARG A 214 -7.66 4.40 24.34
CA ARG A 214 -7.24 3.70 23.11
C ARG A 214 -5.97 4.29 22.51
N VAL A 215 -5.21 3.44 21.84
CA VAL A 215 -3.99 3.76 21.08
C VAL A 215 -4.25 3.42 19.62
N ALA A 216 -4.13 4.41 18.73
CA ALA A 216 -3.98 4.18 17.29
C ALA A 216 -2.60 3.58 17.07
N LEU A 217 -2.49 2.50 16.30
CA LEU A 217 -1.25 1.74 16.13
C LEU A 217 -0.10 2.65 15.66
N GLY A 218 -0.41 3.59 14.75
CA GLY A 218 0.56 4.53 14.20
C GLY A 218 1.11 5.56 15.18
N SER A 219 0.35 5.93 16.22
CA SER A 219 0.74 6.99 17.16
C SER A 219 1.58 6.45 18.33
N GLY A 220 1.34 5.19 18.72
CA GLY A 220 1.94 4.56 19.90
C GLY A 220 1.55 5.17 21.25
N ARG A 221 0.66 6.19 21.29
CA ARG A 221 0.32 6.94 22.51
C ARG A 221 -1.15 6.72 22.96
N PRO A 222 -1.42 6.61 24.28
CA PRO A 222 -2.78 6.59 24.80
C PRO A 222 -3.57 7.83 24.42
N ASN A 223 -4.90 7.69 24.35
CA ASN A 223 -5.82 8.76 23.97
C ASN A 223 -5.46 9.35 22.59
N SER A 224 -5.15 8.46 21.64
CA SER A 224 -4.92 8.89 20.25
C SER A 224 -6.13 9.66 19.73
N THR A 225 -5.85 10.63 18.88
CA THR A 225 -6.89 11.45 18.25
C THR A 225 -7.71 10.63 17.26
N ARG A 226 -8.98 10.99 17.08
CA ARG A 226 -9.90 10.31 16.17
C ARG A 226 -9.32 10.14 14.77
N PHE A 227 -8.74 11.19 14.20
CA PHE A 227 -8.16 11.10 12.85
C PHE A 227 -7.04 10.06 12.74
N GLU A 228 -6.26 9.78 13.80
CA GLU A 228 -5.19 8.78 13.75
C GLU A 228 -5.76 7.36 13.55
N PHE A 229 -6.92 7.05 14.13
CA PHE A 229 -7.63 5.79 13.86
C PHE A 229 -8.17 5.73 12.43
N ILE A 230 -8.65 6.86 11.90
CA ILE A 230 -9.14 6.92 10.52
C ILE A 230 -7.99 6.69 9.55
N GLU A 231 -6.81 7.25 9.80
CA GLU A 231 -5.61 7.02 9.01
C GLU A 231 -5.12 5.57 9.12
N ASP A 232 -5.12 4.97 10.32
CA ASP A 232 -4.79 3.54 10.47
C ASP A 232 -5.79 2.63 9.72
N GLY A 233 -7.07 3.01 9.60
CA GLY A 233 -8.07 2.21 8.87
C GLY A 233 -8.15 2.47 7.36
N PHE A 234 -8.46 3.71 6.95
CA PHE A 234 -8.55 4.08 5.53
C PHE A 234 -7.20 4.00 4.82
N GLY A 235 -6.13 4.39 5.51
CA GLY A 235 -4.78 4.24 4.99
C GLY A 235 -4.41 2.77 4.82
N ALA A 236 -4.67 1.93 5.82
CA ALA A 236 -4.41 0.50 5.68
C ALA A 236 -5.22 -0.11 4.53
N ALA A 237 -6.45 0.34 4.29
CA ALA A 237 -7.21 -0.07 3.11
C ALA A 237 -6.45 0.19 1.80
N ALA A 238 -5.84 1.36 1.66
CA ALA A 238 -5.00 1.66 0.50
C ALA A 238 -3.70 0.83 0.44
N HIS A 239 -3.05 0.61 1.59
CA HIS A 239 -1.81 -0.16 1.72
C HIS A 239 -2.00 -1.63 1.34
N GLU A 240 -2.96 -2.31 1.97
CA GLU A 240 -3.22 -3.73 1.72
C GLU A 240 -3.78 -3.97 0.31
N LEU A 241 -4.58 -3.03 -0.22
CA LEU A 241 -4.97 -3.10 -1.62
C LEU A 241 -3.75 -3.02 -2.55
N GLY A 242 -2.68 -2.32 -2.13
CA GLY A 242 -1.40 -2.31 -2.82
C GLY A 242 -0.75 -3.71 -2.85
N HIS A 243 -0.78 -4.44 -1.73
CA HIS A 243 -0.37 -5.84 -1.70
C HIS A 243 -1.25 -6.74 -2.57
N ALA A 244 -2.56 -6.48 -2.66
CA ALA A 244 -3.45 -7.20 -3.56
C ALA A 244 -3.12 -6.94 -5.05
N PHE A 245 -2.51 -5.80 -5.37
CA PHE A 245 -1.91 -5.52 -6.69
C PHE A 245 -0.48 -6.05 -6.86
N GLY A 246 0.09 -6.71 -5.84
CA GLY A 246 1.42 -7.31 -5.90
C GLY A 246 2.55 -6.37 -5.49
N LEU A 247 2.24 -5.22 -4.88
CA LEU A 247 3.27 -4.32 -4.39
C LEU A 247 3.99 -4.88 -3.16
N PRO A 248 5.32 -4.81 -3.10
CA PRO A 248 6.07 -4.99 -1.87
C PRO A 248 6.03 -3.72 -1.00
N HIS A 249 6.49 -3.84 0.25
CA HIS A 249 6.76 -2.67 1.07
C HIS A 249 7.82 -1.76 0.46
N ASP A 250 7.71 -0.45 0.72
CA ASP A 250 8.72 0.55 0.36
C ASP A 250 8.92 1.54 1.51
N ARG A 251 10.04 1.33 2.22
CA ARG A 251 10.39 2.02 3.46
C ARG A 251 11.41 3.13 3.23
N ARG A 252 11.79 3.40 1.97
CA ARG A 252 12.81 4.40 1.62
C ARG A 252 12.38 5.82 2.04
N LYS A 253 11.08 6.10 1.99
CA LYS A 253 10.45 7.29 2.60
C LYS A 253 9.28 6.88 3.49
N GLU A 254 9.61 6.25 4.61
CA GLU A 254 8.68 5.61 5.55
C GLU A 254 7.40 6.42 5.85
N GLN A 255 7.50 7.75 6.05
CA GLN A 255 6.34 8.59 6.43
C GLN A 255 5.57 9.19 5.25
N ARG A 256 5.96 8.85 4.01
CA ARG A 256 5.37 9.37 2.77
C ARG A 256 4.84 8.27 1.87
N TYR A 257 5.57 7.16 1.76
CA TYR A 257 5.16 6.07 0.88
C TYR A 257 4.06 5.22 1.51
N ILE A 258 2.98 5.02 0.75
CA ILE A 258 1.81 4.24 1.17
C ILE A 258 2.22 2.81 1.54
N MET A 259 3.14 2.19 0.78
CA MET A 259 3.70 0.87 1.09
C MET A 259 4.76 0.89 2.21
N GLY A 260 4.95 2.02 2.90
CA GLY A 260 5.66 2.14 4.17
C GLY A 260 4.65 2.50 5.27
N ASN A 261 4.95 3.51 6.10
CA ASN A 261 3.99 4.10 7.06
C ASN A 261 3.26 5.34 6.52
N GLY A 262 3.40 5.68 5.24
CA GLY A 262 2.74 6.86 4.66
C GLY A 262 1.21 6.78 4.73
N PHE A 263 0.65 5.57 4.74
CA PHE A 263 -0.79 5.38 4.88
C PHE A 263 -1.37 5.95 6.18
N ARG A 264 -0.54 6.05 7.23
CA ARG A 264 -0.89 6.66 8.52
C ARG A 264 -0.93 8.19 8.51
N HIS A 265 -0.77 8.79 7.33
CA HIS A 265 -0.80 10.23 7.11
C HIS A 265 -1.72 10.60 5.94
N LEU A 266 -2.71 9.75 5.66
CA LEU A 266 -3.64 9.91 4.54
C LEU A 266 -4.31 11.29 4.52
N ARG A 267 -4.57 11.90 5.69
CA ARG A 267 -5.25 13.21 5.77
C ARG A 267 -4.46 14.33 5.12
N ARG A 268 -3.14 14.18 4.94
CA ARG A 268 -2.28 15.17 4.24
C ARG A 268 -2.74 15.43 2.80
N ASN A 269 -3.48 14.50 2.19
CA ASN A 269 -3.98 14.63 0.82
C ASN A 269 -5.32 15.36 0.73
N PHE A 270 -6.03 15.55 1.85
CA PHE A 270 -7.43 15.98 1.87
C PHE A 270 -7.69 17.20 2.75
N LEU A 271 -6.78 17.56 3.65
CA LEU A 271 -6.89 18.74 4.50
C LEU A 271 -6.13 19.94 3.91
N GLU A 272 -6.68 21.13 4.15
CA GLU A 272 -6.15 22.40 3.70
C GLU A 272 -5.99 23.36 4.90
N PRO A 273 -4.82 24.03 5.07
CA PRO A 273 -3.59 23.82 4.31
C PRO A 273 -3.04 22.39 4.51
N PRO A 274 -2.26 21.85 3.56
CA PRO A 274 -1.71 20.51 3.65
C PRO A 274 -0.93 20.33 4.95
N ALA A 275 -1.23 19.27 5.71
CA ALA A 275 -0.55 18.95 6.97
C ALA A 275 0.88 18.39 6.77
N GLY A 276 1.46 18.56 5.58
CA GLY A 276 2.77 18.06 5.17
C GLY A 276 2.79 17.73 3.67
N GLU A 277 3.87 17.08 3.22
CA GLU A 277 3.92 16.52 1.87
C GLU A 277 2.81 15.48 1.68
N PRO A 278 2.09 15.50 0.54
CA PRO A 278 1.14 14.45 0.20
C PRO A 278 1.78 13.06 0.26
N VAL A 279 1.01 12.10 0.75
CA VAL A 279 1.39 10.69 0.75
C VAL A 279 0.95 10.02 -0.54
N GLY A 280 1.69 9.00 -0.95
CA GLY A 280 1.55 8.39 -2.27
C GLY A 280 2.40 7.14 -2.44
N PHE A 281 2.39 6.52 -3.60
CA PHE A 281 3.30 5.44 -3.91
C PHE A 281 4.70 5.99 -4.20
N SER A 282 5.72 5.14 -4.06
CA SER A 282 7.04 5.49 -4.59
C SER A 282 7.01 5.43 -6.12
N PRO A 283 7.95 6.09 -6.82
CA PRO A 283 8.02 5.98 -8.28
C PRO A 283 8.10 4.54 -8.79
N ASP A 284 8.77 3.66 -8.04
CA ASP A 284 8.91 2.24 -8.41
C ASP A 284 7.63 1.45 -8.19
N ASN A 285 6.92 1.66 -7.08
CA ASN A 285 5.62 1.02 -6.87
C ASN A 285 4.55 1.57 -7.83
N ALA A 286 4.54 2.88 -8.08
CA ALA A 286 3.64 3.52 -9.05
C ALA A 286 3.83 2.94 -10.46
N ARG A 287 5.08 2.65 -10.85
CA ARG A 287 5.39 1.98 -12.13
C ARG A 287 4.73 0.61 -12.23
N LEU A 288 4.81 -0.23 -11.19
CA LEU A 288 4.15 -1.55 -11.21
C LEU A 288 2.62 -1.40 -11.23
N LEU A 289 2.06 -0.49 -10.43
CA LEU A 289 0.62 -0.23 -10.42
C LEU A 289 0.09 0.23 -11.77
N ALA A 290 0.84 1.05 -12.51
CA ALA A 290 0.43 1.57 -13.81
C ALA A 290 0.20 0.46 -14.87
N HIS A 291 0.73 -0.74 -14.65
CA HIS A 291 0.55 -1.91 -15.51
C HIS A 291 -0.39 -2.97 -14.91
N SER A 292 -1.01 -2.71 -13.75
CA SER A 292 -2.07 -3.56 -13.21
C SER A 292 -3.32 -3.53 -14.10
N ARG A 293 -3.98 -4.68 -14.30
CA ARG A 293 -5.27 -4.78 -15.04
C ARG A 293 -6.37 -3.89 -14.46
N PHE A 294 -6.26 -3.51 -13.20
CA PHE A 294 -7.24 -2.69 -12.49
C PHE A 294 -7.03 -1.18 -12.66
N LEU A 295 -5.86 -0.75 -13.13
CA LEU A 295 -5.45 0.67 -13.14
C LEU A 295 -4.98 1.14 -14.54
N ALA A 296 -4.35 0.26 -15.31
CA ALA A 296 -3.90 0.55 -16.67
C ALA A 296 -5.09 0.83 -17.59
N GLU A 297 -5.10 1.90 -18.38
CA GLU A 297 -6.25 2.20 -19.28
C GLU A 297 -6.49 1.14 -20.36
N THR A 298 -5.43 0.49 -20.82
CA THR A 298 -5.46 -0.47 -21.95
C THR A 298 -4.58 -1.69 -21.66
N PRO A 299 -4.91 -2.52 -20.65
CA PRO A 299 -4.14 -3.72 -20.35
C PRO A 299 -4.33 -4.78 -21.44
N ASP A 300 -3.28 -5.57 -21.71
CA ASP A 300 -3.43 -6.76 -22.58
C ASP A 300 -4.06 -7.90 -21.79
N LEU A 301 -5.38 -8.08 -21.91
CA LEU A 301 -6.11 -9.07 -21.12
C LEU A 301 -5.94 -10.51 -21.63
N GLU A 302 -5.52 -10.66 -22.88
CA GLU A 302 -5.23 -11.96 -23.47
C GLU A 302 -3.86 -12.50 -23.03
N ASP A 303 -2.99 -11.63 -22.53
CA ASP A 303 -1.72 -12.00 -21.97
C ASP A 303 -1.88 -12.56 -20.55
N THR A 304 -1.85 -13.88 -20.42
CA THR A 304 -2.01 -14.60 -19.14
C THR A 304 -0.73 -15.26 -18.63
N THR A 305 0.39 -15.10 -19.35
CA THR A 305 1.66 -15.79 -19.03
C THR A 305 2.59 -14.82 -18.33
N PRO A 306 3.08 -15.10 -17.12
CA PRO A 306 4.02 -14.20 -16.46
C PRO A 306 5.41 -14.18 -17.12
N PRO A 307 6.13 -13.03 -17.05
CA PRO A 307 7.52 -12.95 -17.48
C PRO A 307 8.40 -14.00 -16.80
N THR A 308 9.37 -14.51 -17.55
CA THR A 308 10.42 -15.36 -16.98
C THR A 308 11.63 -14.53 -16.58
N VAL A 309 12.12 -14.73 -15.35
CA VAL A 309 13.30 -14.05 -14.82
C VAL A 309 14.39 -15.06 -14.52
N THR A 310 15.55 -14.92 -15.17
CA THR A 310 16.75 -15.73 -14.93
C THR A 310 17.84 -14.84 -14.37
N LEU A 311 18.43 -15.20 -13.23
CA LEU A 311 19.49 -14.41 -12.60
C LEU A 311 20.82 -15.14 -12.69
N ASP A 312 21.88 -14.39 -12.99
CA ASP A 312 23.23 -14.93 -12.99
C ASP A 312 23.68 -15.18 -11.54
N PRO A 313 24.54 -16.19 -11.29
CA PRO A 313 25.16 -16.35 -9.98
C PRO A 313 26.00 -15.10 -9.63
N PRO A 314 26.04 -14.72 -8.34
CA PRO A 314 26.93 -13.66 -7.89
C PRO A 314 28.40 -13.94 -8.26
N ASP A 315 29.17 -12.88 -8.55
CA ASP A 315 30.61 -12.98 -8.85
C ASP A 315 31.44 -13.53 -7.67
N GLY A 316 30.88 -13.55 -6.46
CA GLY A 316 31.53 -14.05 -5.25
C GLY A 316 30.73 -13.70 -3.99
N PRO A 317 31.28 -14.02 -2.81
CA PRO A 317 30.67 -13.62 -1.55
C PRO A 317 30.72 -12.11 -1.34
N LEU A 318 29.76 -11.58 -0.57
CA LEU A 318 29.77 -10.20 -0.15
C LEU A 318 30.89 -9.95 0.85
N ALA A 319 31.63 -8.88 0.58
CA ALA A 319 32.58 -8.33 1.53
C ALA A 319 31.87 -7.97 2.86
N PRO A 320 32.57 -8.06 4.00
CA PRO A 320 32.06 -7.54 5.26
C PRO A 320 31.60 -6.09 5.10
N HIS A 321 30.41 -5.77 5.61
CA HIS A 321 29.80 -4.43 5.55
C HIS A 321 29.47 -3.91 4.14
N ALA A 322 29.35 -4.78 3.13
CA ALA A 322 28.88 -4.37 1.82
C ALA A 322 27.51 -3.66 1.91
N THR A 323 27.39 -2.49 1.29
CA THR A 323 26.13 -1.73 1.23
C THR A 323 25.44 -1.82 -0.12
N GLU A 324 26.07 -2.50 -1.09
CA GLU A 324 25.57 -2.64 -2.45
C GLU A 324 25.85 -4.05 -2.97
N VAL A 325 25.00 -4.52 -3.88
CA VAL A 325 25.24 -5.72 -4.68
C VAL A 325 25.12 -5.40 -6.17
N ARG A 326 25.86 -6.12 -7.01
CA ARG A 326 25.62 -6.15 -8.45
C ARG A 326 24.69 -7.32 -8.77
N LEU A 327 23.59 -7.04 -9.43
CA LEU A 327 22.64 -8.05 -9.91
C LEU A 327 22.70 -8.08 -11.43
N ARG A 328 22.89 -9.28 -11.98
CA ARG A 328 22.83 -9.54 -13.42
C ARG A 328 21.84 -10.65 -13.74
N GLY A 329 21.30 -10.63 -14.95
CA GLY A 329 20.41 -11.65 -15.42
C GLY A 329 19.69 -11.24 -16.69
N ARG A 330 18.62 -11.96 -17.00
CA ARG A 330 17.79 -11.73 -18.18
C ARG A 330 16.33 -11.91 -17.84
N VAL A 331 15.50 -11.07 -18.44
CA VAL A 331 14.04 -11.16 -18.40
C VAL A 331 13.51 -11.45 -19.80
N ARG A 332 12.45 -12.26 -19.87
CA ARG A 332 11.80 -12.66 -21.12
C ARG A 332 10.31 -12.61 -20.97
N ASP A 333 9.64 -12.20 -22.04
CA ASP A 333 8.19 -12.23 -22.17
C ASP A 333 7.78 -12.44 -23.62
N ASP A 334 6.61 -13.03 -23.87
CA ASP A 334 6.12 -13.34 -25.22
C ASP A 334 5.13 -12.30 -25.78
N ARG A 335 4.70 -11.31 -24.98
CA ARG A 335 3.76 -10.26 -25.42
C ARG A 335 4.21 -8.83 -25.12
N GLY A 336 4.87 -8.58 -23.99
CA GLY A 336 5.28 -7.23 -23.61
C GLY A 336 5.89 -7.11 -22.22
N LEU A 337 7.20 -6.90 -22.09
CA LEU A 337 7.78 -6.40 -20.84
C LEU A 337 7.32 -4.96 -20.55
N ALA A 338 7.13 -4.63 -19.25
CA ALA A 338 6.74 -3.30 -18.82
C ALA A 338 7.69 -2.70 -17.77
N ALA A 339 7.92 -3.40 -16.65
CA ALA A 339 8.76 -2.85 -15.57
C ALA A 339 9.42 -3.93 -14.69
N VAL A 340 10.50 -3.54 -14.02
CA VAL A 340 11.20 -4.34 -13.02
C VAL A 340 11.31 -3.59 -11.69
N LEU A 341 11.08 -4.30 -10.59
CA LEU A 341 11.29 -3.85 -9.21
C LEU A 341 12.28 -4.79 -8.51
N TYR A 342 13.13 -4.20 -7.67
CA TYR A 342 14.09 -4.91 -6.84
C TYR A 342 13.73 -4.71 -5.37
N VAL A 343 13.69 -5.80 -4.61
CA VAL A 343 13.28 -5.81 -3.21
C VAL A 343 14.37 -6.45 -2.37
N ASP A 344 14.74 -5.80 -1.26
CA ASP A 344 15.50 -6.41 -0.18
C ASP A 344 14.49 -7.02 0.81
N PRO A 345 14.29 -8.35 0.82
CA PRO A 345 13.32 -8.99 1.69
C PRO A 345 13.78 -9.02 3.15
N HIS A 346 15.05 -8.75 3.45
CA HIS A 346 15.52 -8.65 4.84
C HIS A 346 15.18 -7.28 5.42
N ALA A 347 15.45 -6.22 4.66
CA ALA A 347 15.06 -4.86 5.04
C ALA A 347 13.57 -4.57 4.81
N ASP A 348 12.87 -5.49 4.16
CA ASP A 348 11.45 -5.40 3.81
C ASP A 348 11.12 -4.10 3.07
N THR A 349 11.86 -3.85 1.99
CA THR A 349 11.72 -2.62 1.20
C THR A 349 12.15 -2.80 -0.25
N VAL A 350 11.51 -2.06 -1.14
CA VAL A 350 12.04 -1.76 -2.48
C VAL A 350 13.42 -1.10 -2.34
N VAL A 351 14.35 -1.51 -3.20
CA VAL A 351 15.71 -0.97 -3.31
C VAL A 351 16.01 -0.36 -4.69
N GLY A 352 15.10 -0.54 -5.66
CA GLY A 352 15.14 0.14 -6.96
C GLY A 352 14.08 -0.40 -7.92
N GLY A 353 14.00 0.21 -9.09
CA GLY A 353 13.18 -0.25 -10.19
C GLY A 353 13.48 0.52 -11.48
N ALA A 354 13.01 -0.01 -12.60
CA ALA A 354 13.18 0.61 -13.92
C ALA A 354 12.04 0.21 -14.86
N ASP A 355 11.81 1.03 -15.87
CA ASP A 355 11.00 0.64 -17.02
C ASP A 355 11.76 -0.40 -17.84
N LEU A 356 11.04 -1.37 -18.38
CA LEU A 356 11.58 -2.34 -19.33
C LEU A 356 10.99 -2.06 -20.70
N THR A 357 11.88 -1.80 -21.65
CA THR A 357 11.54 -1.80 -23.07
C THR A 357 12.17 -3.06 -23.65
N GLY A 358 11.37 -4.09 -23.91
CA GLY A 358 11.88 -5.29 -24.54
C GLY A 358 12.36 -4.98 -25.96
N GLY A 359 13.52 -5.50 -26.34
CA GLY A 359 13.90 -5.61 -27.75
C GLY A 359 13.30 -6.88 -28.34
N ALA A 360 12.82 -6.85 -29.59
CA ALA A 360 12.44 -8.08 -30.29
C ALA A 360 13.68 -8.97 -30.45
N ALA A 361 13.67 -10.14 -29.83
CA ALA A 361 14.65 -11.19 -30.01
C ALA A 361 14.06 -12.32 -30.87
N GLY A 362 14.75 -12.65 -31.96
CA GLY A 362 14.42 -13.76 -32.83
C GLY A 362 13.72 -13.38 -34.14
N ASP A 363 13.98 -14.20 -35.13
CA ASP A 363 13.54 -14.17 -36.53
C ASP A 363 12.28 -15.04 -36.74
N GLY A 364 11.56 -15.36 -35.65
CA GLY A 364 10.33 -16.14 -35.63
C GLY A 364 9.04 -15.30 -35.69
N ALA A 365 7.91 -15.98 -35.93
CA ALA A 365 6.60 -15.36 -36.18
C ALA A 365 5.97 -14.61 -34.98
N VAL A 366 6.52 -14.76 -33.77
CA VAL A 366 6.15 -13.97 -32.58
C VAL A 366 7.46 -13.55 -31.90
N PRO A 367 7.78 -12.24 -31.81
CA PRO A 367 9.02 -11.78 -31.22
C PRO A 367 9.00 -12.01 -29.70
N VAL A 368 9.95 -12.79 -29.19
CA VAL A 368 10.19 -12.87 -27.74
C VAL A 368 10.87 -11.57 -27.34
N LEU A 369 10.33 -10.88 -26.36
CA LEU A 369 10.90 -9.64 -25.85
C LEU A 369 11.88 -9.96 -24.73
N GLU A 370 13.14 -9.57 -24.94
CA GLU A 370 14.20 -9.77 -23.96
C GLU A 370 14.76 -8.44 -23.45
N ALA A 371 15.15 -8.41 -22.18
CA ALA A 371 16.00 -7.35 -21.63
C ALA A 371 17.05 -7.96 -20.68
N ASP A 372 18.28 -7.49 -20.78
CA ASP A 372 19.33 -7.85 -19.83
C ASP A 372 19.24 -6.94 -18.60
N LEU A 373 19.48 -7.52 -17.43
CA LEU A 373 19.61 -6.81 -16.17
C LEU A 373 21.10 -6.69 -15.85
N ASP A 374 21.57 -5.48 -15.56
CA ASP A 374 22.89 -5.24 -14.98
C ASP A 374 22.81 -3.97 -14.12
N VAL A 375 22.58 -4.16 -12.82
CA VAL A 375 22.27 -3.06 -11.90
C VAL A 375 23.06 -3.20 -10.61
N ARG A 376 23.42 -2.05 -10.02
CA ARG A 376 23.94 -1.96 -8.65
C ARG A 376 22.81 -1.51 -7.74
N LEU A 377 22.57 -2.27 -6.68
CA LEU A 377 21.43 -2.07 -5.80
C LEU A 377 21.92 -1.84 -4.37
N PRO A 378 21.41 -0.83 -3.66
CA PRO A 378 21.66 -0.69 -2.24
C PRO A 378 21.00 -1.85 -1.49
N VAL A 379 21.70 -2.43 -0.52
CA VAL A 379 21.19 -3.51 0.32
C VAL A 379 21.55 -3.28 1.78
N ARG A 380 20.80 -3.90 2.69
CA ARG A 380 21.20 -4.03 4.10
C ARG A 380 21.39 -5.51 4.39
N PRO A 381 22.63 -6.04 4.27
CA PRO A 381 22.86 -7.45 4.53
C PRO A 381 22.42 -7.82 5.95
N PRO A 382 21.76 -8.97 6.14
CA PRO A 382 21.37 -9.44 7.47
C PRO A 382 22.60 -9.65 8.34
N ASN A 383 22.45 -9.76 9.67
CA ASN A 383 23.58 -10.17 10.53
C ASN A 383 24.00 -11.61 10.23
N ASP A 384 23.02 -12.50 10.06
CA ASP A 384 23.22 -13.93 9.79
C ASP A 384 22.62 -14.34 8.43
N GLY A 385 23.28 -15.27 7.74
CA GLY A 385 22.82 -15.81 6.46
C GLY A 385 23.13 -14.95 5.23
N PRO A 386 22.71 -15.39 4.04
CA PRO A 386 22.98 -14.69 2.79
C PRO A 386 22.14 -13.41 2.66
N CYS A 387 22.70 -12.37 2.05
CA CYS A 387 21.89 -11.25 1.56
C CYS A 387 21.08 -11.74 0.36
N ARG A 388 19.79 -11.40 0.30
CA ARG A 388 18.92 -11.79 -0.81
C ARG A 388 18.39 -10.54 -1.49
N VAL A 389 18.22 -10.62 -2.81
CA VAL A 389 17.50 -9.60 -3.59
C VAL A 389 16.45 -10.32 -4.40
N ARG A 390 15.18 -9.96 -4.20
CA ARG A 390 14.06 -10.45 -5.01
C ARG A 390 13.82 -9.49 -6.16
N VAL A 391 13.71 -10.03 -7.37
CA VAL A 391 13.39 -9.31 -8.60
C VAL A 391 11.93 -9.62 -8.94
N LEU A 392 11.12 -8.58 -9.13
CA LEU A 392 9.74 -8.66 -9.60
C LEU A 392 9.68 -8.01 -10.98
N VAL A 393 9.07 -8.67 -11.95
CA VAL A 393 8.94 -8.15 -13.31
C VAL A 393 7.47 -8.22 -13.70
N ILE A 394 6.91 -7.08 -14.13
CA ILE A 394 5.55 -6.99 -14.64
C ILE A 394 5.56 -6.81 -16.16
N ASP A 395 4.68 -7.50 -16.85
CA ASP A 395 4.40 -7.33 -18.28
C ASP A 395 3.29 -6.28 -18.53
N ARG A 396 2.87 -6.15 -19.78
CA ARG A 396 1.76 -5.28 -20.19
C ARG A 396 0.37 -5.87 -19.94
N GLY A 397 0.30 -7.18 -19.68
CA GLY A 397 -0.91 -7.87 -19.22
C GLY A 397 -1.14 -7.77 -17.72
N GLY A 398 -0.20 -7.24 -16.95
CA GLY A 398 -0.25 -7.17 -15.48
C GLY A 398 0.16 -8.47 -14.77
N ASN A 399 0.72 -9.44 -15.48
CA ASN A 399 1.28 -10.64 -14.85
C ASN A 399 2.67 -10.32 -14.26
N ILE A 400 2.99 -11.00 -13.16
CA ILE A 400 4.23 -10.75 -12.43
C ILE A 400 5.06 -12.03 -12.37
N GLY A 401 6.24 -11.97 -12.97
CA GLY A 401 7.32 -12.94 -12.81
C GLY A 401 8.24 -12.56 -11.66
N SER A 402 8.91 -13.55 -11.05
CA SER A 402 9.92 -13.24 -10.04
C SER A 402 11.06 -14.25 -9.97
N ALA A 403 12.20 -13.77 -9.48
CA ALA A 403 13.35 -14.59 -9.12
C ALA A 403 14.05 -13.99 -7.89
N THR A 404 14.92 -14.75 -7.23
CA THR A 404 15.70 -14.26 -6.08
C THR A 404 17.17 -14.63 -6.24
N ALA A 405 18.05 -13.63 -6.17
CA ALA A 405 19.49 -13.82 -6.05
C ALA A 405 19.86 -13.94 -4.57
N ALA A 406 20.75 -14.87 -4.24
CA ALA A 406 21.30 -15.04 -2.90
C ALA A 406 22.82 -14.84 -2.94
N TYR A 407 23.30 -13.84 -2.20
CA TYR A 407 24.70 -13.50 -2.10
C TYR A 407 25.26 -14.09 -0.80
N PRO A 408 26.15 -15.10 -0.87
CA PRO A 408 26.78 -15.64 0.31
C PRO A 408 27.64 -14.57 0.98
N LYS A 409 27.86 -14.70 2.28
CA LYS A 409 28.81 -13.86 3.00
C LYS A 409 30.20 -14.50 2.95
N GLN A 410 31.23 -13.67 3.04
CA GLN A 410 32.62 -14.11 3.16
C GLN A 410 32.88 -14.82 4.49
#